data_AF-A0A836NZX9-F1
#
_entry.id   AF-A0A836NZX9-F1
#
_cell.length_a   1.000
_cell.length_b   1.000
_cell.length_c   1.000
_cell.angle_alpha   90.00
_cell.angle_beta   90.00
_cell.angle_gamma   90.00
#
_symmetry.space_group_name_H-M   'P 1'
#
loop_
_entity.id
_entity.type
_entity.pdbx_description
1 polymer ?
#
loop_
_entity_poly.entity_id
_entity_poly.type
_entity_poly.pdbx_seq_one_letter_code
_entity_poly.pdbx_strand_id
1 'polypeptide(L)'
;MRPTLLVTALAAALALHTQPAFAQHTASPAVTELDGVDVVGRAQTLYKSEDAAVATRTDTPLALVPQSVQVLPRELIDDQAARQITDLYRSISGISFFSYAGVTLRGFRQENVLYDGLRGDPYAGFSVPQLFNIERVEVLKGPAGALYGGGEPG
;
A
#
# COMPACT_ATOMS: atom_id res chain seq x y z
N MET A 1 34.33 100.90 11.17
CA MET A 1 33.60 100.20 12.25
C MET A 1 33.16 98.84 11.70
N ARG A 2 33.52 97.75 12.39
CA ARG A 2 33.35 96.34 11.98
C ARG A 2 31.86 95.92 12.01
N PRO A 3 31.45 94.95 11.17
CA PRO A 3 30.84 93.75 11.77
C PRO A 3 31.28 92.46 11.06
N THR A 4 32.33 91.84 11.59
CA THR A 4 32.83 90.48 11.28
C THR A 4 32.10 89.40 12.09
N LEU A 5 30.84 89.62 12.48
CA LEU A 5 30.14 88.77 13.47
C LEU A 5 29.12 87.78 12.88
N LEU A 6 28.88 87.80 11.57
CA LEU A 6 27.83 86.97 10.96
C LEU A 6 28.35 85.63 10.37
N VAL A 7 29.66 85.47 10.19
CA VAL A 7 30.24 84.28 9.55
C VAL A 7 30.54 83.16 10.55
N THR A 8 30.63 83.45 11.85
CA THR A 8 30.97 82.46 12.88
C THR A 8 29.81 81.58 13.34
N ALA A 9 28.55 81.96 13.05
CA ALA A 9 27.38 81.18 13.46
C ALA A 9 27.10 79.96 12.55
N LEU A 10 27.54 79.99 11.28
CA LEU A 10 27.25 78.91 10.33
C LEU A 10 28.24 77.72 10.46
N ALA A 11 29.43 77.94 11.00
CA ALA A 11 30.43 76.89 11.19
C ALA A 11 30.14 75.99 12.40
N ALA A 12 29.36 76.45 13.38
CA ALA A 12 29.01 75.68 14.57
C ALA A 12 27.84 74.70 14.34
N ALA A 13 27.02 74.92 13.32
CA ALA A 13 25.88 74.03 13.00
C ALA A 13 26.30 72.75 12.26
N LEU A 14 27.48 72.74 11.61
CA LEU A 14 27.97 71.57 10.87
C LEU A 14 28.71 70.55 11.74
N ALA A 15 29.05 70.91 12.99
CA ALA A 15 29.80 70.04 13.91
C ALA A 15 28.90 69.06 14.71
N LEU A 16 27.58 69.15 14.60
CA LEU A 16 26.64 68.32 15.39
C LEU A 16 26.02 67.12 14.65
N HIS A 17 26.41 66.84 13.41
CA HIS A 17 25.80 65.76 12.60
C HIS A 17 26.61 64.47 12.53
N THR A 18 27.62 64.25 13.37
CA THR A 18 28.33 62.96 13.46
C THR A 18 27.51 61.96 14.27
N GLN A 19 26.50 61.36 13.65
CA GLN A 19 25.87 60.15 14.20
C GLN A 19 26.83 58.96 14.03
N PRO A 20 27.04 58.13 15.07
CA PRO A 20 27.80 56.90 14.91
C PRO A 20 27.04 55.98 13.95
N ALA A 21 27.71 55.55 12.88
CA ALA A 21 27.19 54.51 12.01
C ALA A 21 27.23 53.18 12.79
N PHE A 22 26.10 52.78 13.37
CA PHE A 22 25.94 51.41 13.83
C PHE A 22 25.93 50.50 12.60
N ALA A 23 26.96 49.67 12.46
CA ALA A 23 26.93 48.58 11.50
C ALA A 23 25.71 47.71 11.82
N GLN A 24 24.75 47.65 10.91
CA GLN A 24 23.67 46.67 11.02
C GLN A 24 24.32 45.29 10.92
N HIS A 25 24.37 44.58 12.05
CA HIS A 25 24.65 43.16 12.05
C HIS A 25 23.44 42.49 11.41
N THR A 26 23.49 42.32 10.09
CA THR A 26 22.52 41.49 9.37
C THR A 26 22.71 40.09 9.92
N ALA A 27 21.86 39.70 10.87
CA ALA A 27 21.81 38.33 11.35
C ALA A 27 21.56 37.44 10.14
N SER A 28 22.52 36.56 9.81
CA SER A 28 22.31 35.52 8.81
C SER A 28 21.03 34.78 9.17
N PRO A 29 20.16 34.48 8.19
CA PRO A 29 18.93 33.75 8.47
C PRO A 29 19.30 32.45 9.18
N ALA A 30 18.72 32.23 10.36
CA ALA A 30 18.89 31.00 11.11
C ALA A 30 18.39 29.86 10.23
N VAL A 31 19.29 28.96 9.83
CA VAL A 31 18.95 27.78 9.04
C VAL A 31 18.03 26.93 9.90
N THR A 32 16.78 26.78 9.47
CA THR A 32 15.82 25.90 10.12
C THR A 32 16.07 24.49 9.60
N GLU A 33 16.70 23.67 10.43
CA GLU A 33 16.86 22.25 10.17
C GLU A 33 15.50 21.58 10.34
N LEU A 34 14.96 21.03 9.25
CA LEU A 34 13.71 20.28 9.24
C LEU A 34 14.05 18.79 9.32
N ASP A 35 13.21 18.04 10.03
CA ASP A 35 13.30 16.58 10.04
C ASP A 35 13.13 16.04 8.61
N GLY A 36 13.96 15.06 8.27
CA GLY A 36 13.88 14.36 6.99
C GLY A 36 12.55 13.62 6.86
N VAL A 37 11.86 13.79 5.74
CA VAL A 37 10.69 12.99 5.37
C VAL A 37 11.12 11.96 4.33
N ASP A 38 11.15 10.69 4.73
CA ASP A 38 11.40 9.59 3.81
C ASP A 38 10.12 9.23 3.05
N VAL A 39 10.04 9.65 1.79
CA VAL A 39 8.97 9.28 0.87
C VAL A 39 9.36 8.00 0.13
N VAL A 40 8.99 6.86 0.70
CA VAL A 40 9.17 5.56 0.04
C VAL A 40 8.01 5.33 -0.91
N GLY A 41 8.26 5.44 -2.22
CA GLY A 41 7.28 5.08 -3.23
C GLY A 41 7.07 3.57 -3.29
N ARG A 42 5.83 3.10 -3.09
CA ARG A 42 5.42 1.68 -3.27
C ARG A 42 5.36 1.27 -4.75
N ALA A 43 6.27 1.80 -5.58
CA ALA A 43 6.28 1.57 -7.02
C ALA A 43 7.04 0.28 -7.36
N GLN A 44 6.68 -0.86 -6.77
CA GLN A 44 7.31 -2.14 -7.10
C GLN A 44 6.25 -3.26 -7.09
N THR A 45 5.86 -3.70 -8.29
CA THR A 45 5.20 -4.99 -8.53
C THR A 45 3.87 -5.20 -7.79
N LEU A 46 2.87 -4.40 -8.13
CA LEU A 46 1.53 -4.45 -7.52
C LEU A 46 0.92 -5.86 -7.52
N TYR A 47 0.58 -6.33 -6.31
CA TYR A 47 -0.16 -7.56 -5.99
C TYR A 47 0.40 -8.87 -6.60
N LYS A 48 1.69 -8.90 -6.97
CA LYS A 48 2.34 -10.11 -7.49
C LYS A 48 2.82 -10.98 -6.33
N SER A 49 2.30 -12.20 -6.26
CA SER A 49 2.89 -13.28 -5.45
C SER A 49 3.88 -14.09 -6.28
N GLU A 50 4.91 -14.65 -5.65
CA GLU A 50 5.96 -15.41 -6.34
C GLU A 50 5.82 -16.92 -6.17
N ASP A 51 5.09 -17.35 -5.15
CA ASP A 51 4.87 -18.74 -4.78
C ASP A 51 3.38 -19.04 -4.50
N ALA A 52 3.07 -20.33 -4.42
CA ALA A 52 1.81 -20.86 -3.95
C ALA A 52 2.02 -22.25 -3.36
N ALA A 53 1.19 -22.61 -2.39
CA ALA A 53 1.21 -23.92 -1.74
C ALA A 53 0.11 -24.85 -2.26
N VAL A 54 -1.00 -24.29 -2.77
CA VAL A 54 -2.21 -25.05 -3.13
C VAL A 54 -1.98 -26.11 -4.21
N ALA A 55 -1.05 -25.88 -5.14
CA ALA A 55 -0.87 -26.80 -6.27
C ALA A 55 0.01 -28.02 -5.96
N THR A 56 0.79 -27.98 -4.88
CA THR A 56 1.85 -28.97 -4.60
C THR A 56 1.94 -29.37 -3.14
N ARG A 57 1.20 -28.72 -2.23
CA ARG A 57 1.29 -28.82 -0.77
C ARG A 57 2.65 -28.39 -0.18
N THR A 58 3.44 -27.65 -0.96
CA THR A 58 4.72 -27.08 -0.55
C THR A 58 4.82 -25.68 -1.13
N ASP A 59 5.43 -24.72 -0.44
CA ASP A 59 5.66 -23.39 -1.02
C ASP A 59 6.54 -23.51 -2.27
N THR A 60 5.89 -23.39 -3.43
CA THR A 60 6.49 -23.65 -4.74
C THR A 60 6.45 -22.38 -5.56
N PRO A 61 7.57 -21.94 -6.15
CA PRO A 61 7.57 -20.82 -7.08
C PRO A 61 6.54 -21.04 -8.18
N LEU A 62 5.69 -20.03 -8.44
CA LEU A 62 4.61 -20.13 -9.43
C LEU A 62 5.10 -20.52 -10.82
N ALA A 63 6.34 -20.15 -11.18
CA ALA A 63 6.98 -20.53 -12.43
C ALA A 63 7.24 -22.04 -12.57
N LEU A 64 7.28 -22.78 -11.46
CA LEU A 64 7.50 -24.23 -11.40
C LEU A 64 6.21 -25.01 -11.17
N VAL A 65 5.09 -24.33 -10.93
CA VAL A 65 3.79 -24.97 -10.72
C VAL A 65 3.21 -25.40 -12.08
N PRO A 66 2.93 -26.69 -12.30
CA PRO A 66 2.44 -27.20 -13.59
C PRO A 66 0.93 -26.98 -13.82
N GLN A 67 0.27 -26.22 -12.94
CA GLN A 67 -1.17 -25.93 -12.99
C GLN A 67 -1.42 -24.43 -12.96
N SER A 68 -2.61 -24.02 -13.38
CA SER A 68 -3.00 -22.60 -13.32
C SER A 68 -3.40 -22.24 -11.89
N VAL A 69 -2.58 -21.41 -11.25
CA VAL A 69 -2.84 -20.87 -9.92
C VAL A 69 -2.94 -19.35 -10.00
N GLN A 70 -3.86 -18.78 -9.24
CA GLN A 70 -3.94 -17.35 -9.02
C GLN A 70 -3.88 -17.09 -7.52
N VAL A 71 -3.02 -16.16 -7.10
CA VAL A 71 -2.86 -15.78 -5.69
C VAL A 71 -3.35 -14.34 -5.54
N LEU A 72 -4.18 -14.11 -4.53
CA LEU A 72 -4.67 -12.80 -4.12
C LEU A 72 -4.02 -12.51 -2.76
N PRO A 73 -3.00 -11.64 -2.72
CA PRO A 73 -2.22 -11.39 -1.51
C PRO A 73 -2.94 -10.46 -0.54
N ARG A 74 -2.44 -10.36 0.70
CA ARG A 74 -3.03 -9.57 1.78
C ARG A 74 -3.23 -8.11 1.39
N GLU A 75 -2.26 -7.52 0.70
CA GLU A 75 -2.31 -6.12 0.27
C GLU A 75 -3.48 -5.86 -0.68
N LEU A 76 -3.84 -6.82 -1.53
CA LEU A 76 -4.99 -6.69 -2.41
C LEU A 76 -6.30 -6.73 -1.62
N ILE A 77 -6.39 -7.60 -0.62
CA ILE A 77 -7.56 -7.74 0.25
C ILE A 77 -7.79 -6.42 0.99
N ASP A 78 -6.72 -5.86 1.56
CA ASP A 78 -6.78 -4.63 2.34
C ASP A 78 -7.06 -3.39 1.47
N ASP A 79 -6.38 -3.26 0.32
CA ASP A 79 -6.58 -2.12 -0.59
C ASP A 79 -7.98 -2.12 -1.25
N GLN A 80 -8.60 -3.30 -1.42
CA GLN A 80 -9.99 -3.41 -1.88
C GLN A 80 -11.02 -3.25 -0.75
N ALA A 81 -10.58 -3.14 0.50
CA ALA A 81 -11.44 -3.19 1.70
C ALA A 81 -12.39 -4.39 1.70
N ALA A 82 -11.92 -5.53 1.19
CA ALA A 82 -12.69 -6.77 1.06
C ALA A 82 -12.90 -7.41 2.44
N ARG A 83 -14.15 -7.72 2.78
CA ARG A 83 -14.52 -8.33 4.08
C ARG A 83 -14.83 -9.81 3.96
N GLN A 84 -15.36 -10.21 2.82
CA GLN A 84 -15.80 -11.56 2.53
C GLN A 84 -15.33 -11.98 1.14
N ILE A 85 -15.21 -13.29 0.92
CA ILE A 85 -14.63 -13.84 -0.32
C ILE A 85 -15.37 -13.38 -1.59
N THR A 86 -16.67 -13.09 -1.49
CA THR A 86 -17.48 -12.60 -2.61
C THR A 86 -16.98 -11.27 -3.17
N ASP A 87 -16.36 -10.43 -2.33
CA ASP A 87 -15.80 -9.14 -2.74
C ASP A 87 -14.61 -9.34 -3.70
N LEU A 88 -13.90 -10.47 -3.55
CA LEU A 88 -12.72 -10.82 -4.34
C LEU A 88 -13.04 -11.60 -5.63
N TYR A 89 -14.23 -12.18 -5.77
CA TYR A 89 -14.58 -13.00 -6.94
C TYR A 89 -14.39 -12.27 -8.27
N ARG A 90 -14.63 -10.95 -8.31
CA ARG A 90 -14.39 -10.11 -9.48
C ARG A 90 -12.92 -10.01 -9.91
N SER A 91 -11.98 -10.30 -9.01
CA SER A 91 -10.54 -10.29 -9.26
C SER A 91 -10.00 -11.66 -9.71
N ILE A 92 -10.83 -12.70 -9.64
CA ILE A 92 -10.44 -14.06 -10.01
C ILE A 92 -10.89 -14.37 -11.44
N SER A 93 -9.96 -14.75 -12.30
CA SER A 93 -10.29 -15.09 -13.68
C SER A 93 -10.92 -16.47 -13.81
N GLY A 94 -11.95 -16.59 -14.64
CA GLY A 94 -12.64 -17.87 -14.89
C GLY A 94 -13.65 -18.29 -13.81
N ILE A 95 -13.97 -17.37 -12.88
CA ILE A 95 -15.12 -17.50 -11.97
C ILE A 95 -16.39 -16.99 -12.65
N SER A 96 -17.50 -17.71 -12.45
CA SER A 96 -18.86 -17.22 -12.64
C SER A 96 -19.68 -17.42 -11.37
N PHE A 97 -20.68 -16.57 -11.15
CA PHE A 97 -21.56 -16.70 -9.99
C PHE A 97 -22.62 -17.78 -10.24
N PHE A 98 -22.79 -18.68 -9.26
CA PHE A 98 -23.89 -19.65 -9.22
C PHE A 98 -24.98 -19.20 -8.22
N SER A 99 -24.56 -18.65 -7.08
CA SER A 99 -25.42 -18.02 -6.08
C SER A 99 -24.71 -16.82 -5.46
N TYR A 100 -25.25 -16.24 -4.39
CA TYR A 100 -24.60 -15.14 -3.67
C TYR A 100 -23.18 -15.50 -3.21
N ALA A 101 -23.01 -16.70 -2.64
CA ALA A 101 -21.73 -17.19 -2.11
C ALA A 101 -21.10 -18.29 -2.96
N GLY A 102 -21.90 -18.97 -3.79
CA GLY A 102 -21.45 -20.08 -4.61
C GLY A 102 -20.93 -19.61 -5.97
N VAL A 103 -19.80 -20.17 -6.40
CA VAL A 103 -19.18 -19.90 -7.69
C VAL A 103 -19.07 -21.15 -8.54
N THR A 104 -18.87 -20.95 -9.84
CA THR A 104 -18.34 -21.96 -10.74
C THR A 104 -16.94 -21.55 -11.19
N LEU A 105 -16.04 -22.51 -11.30
CA LEU A 105 -14.73 -22.35 -11.95
C LEU A 105 -14.78 -23.12 -13.27
N ARG A 106 -14.49 -22.43 -14.37
CA ARG A 106 -14.53 -23.01 -15.73
C ARG A 106 -15.83 -23.76 -16.06
N GLY A 107 -16.96 -23.31 -15.49
CA GLY A 107 -18.29 -23.90 -15.69
C GLY A 107 -18.68 -25.01 -14.72
N PHE A 108 -17.77 -25.46 -13.85
CA PHE A 108 -18.07 -26.45 -12.82
C PHE A 108 -18.36 -25.76 -11.48
N ARG A 109 -19.52 -26.07 -10.89
CA ARG A 109 -19.88 -25.56 -9.55
C ARG A 109 -18.84 -26.03 -8.54
N GLN A 110 -18.43 -25.13 -7.65
CA GLN A 110 -17.48 -25.41 -6.59
C GLN A 110 -18.25 -25.53 -5.27
N GLU A 111 -18.11 -26.66 -4.60
CA GLU A 111 -18.69 -26.94 -3.29
C GLU A 111 -17.62 -27.09 -2.21
N ASN A 112 -16.36 -27.31 -2.61
CA ASN A 112 -15.24 -27.45 -1.69
C ASN A 112 -14.46 -26.14 -1.54
N VAL A 113 -14.23 -25.74 -0.29
CA VAL A 113 -13.29 -24.67 0.09
C VAL A 113 -12.23 -25.28 1.00
N LEU A 114 -11.00 -24.80 0.85
CA LEU A 114 -9.86 -25.24 1.64
C LEU A 114 -9.36 -24.08 2.51
N TYR A 115 -9.10 -24.37 3.78
CA TYR A 115 -8.40 -23.50 4.70
C TYR A 115 -7.09 -24.18 5.06
N ASP A 116 -5.97 -23.52 4.81
CA ASP A 116 -4.61 -24.06 5.04
C ASP A 116 -4.40 -25.46 4.44
N GLY A 117 -5.02 -25.73 3.28
CA GLY A 117 -4.96 -27.01 2.58
C GLY A 117 -5.87 -28.12 3.12
N LEU A 118 -6.67 -27.84 4.14
CA LEU A 118 -7.66 -28.76 4.71
C LEU A 118 -9.07 -28.38 4.25
N ARG A 119 -9.91 -29.39 4.02
CA ARG A 119 -11.31 -29.16 3.65
C ARG A 119 -12.14 -28.74 4.85
N GLY A 120 -13.07 -27.84 4.59
CA GLY A 120 -14.06 -27.40 5.55
C GLY A 120 -13.80 -25.98 6.00
N ASP A 121 -14.89 -25.27 6.32
CA ASP A 121 -14.82 -23.93 6.88
C ASP A 121 -14.67 -24.03 8.40
N PRO A 122 -13.53 -23.65 9.00
CA PRO A 122 -13.37 -23.65 10.46
C PRO A 122 -14.33 -22.65 11.14
N TYR A 123 -14.96 -21.76 10.38
CA TYR A 123 -15.95 -20.77 10.81
C TYR A 123 -17.36 -21.13 10.33
N ALA A 124 -17.69 -22.42 10.23
CA ALA A 124 -18.93 -23.04 9.75
C ALA A 124 -20.28 -22.40 10.18
N GLY A 125 -20.30 -21.43 11.09
CA GLY A 125 -21.45 -20.57 11.38
C GLY A 125 -21.73 -19.45 10.36
N PHE A 126 -20.78 -19.12 9.48
CA PHE A 126 -20.99 -18.14 8.41
C PHE A 126 -21.30 -18.85 7.08
N SER A 127 -22.33 -18.39 6.36
CA SER A 127 -22.64 -18.91 5.03
C SER A 127 -21.61 -18.51 3.95
N VAL A 128 -20.70 -17.58 4.28
CA VAL A 128 -19.71 -17.00 3.37
C VAL A 128 -18.36 -16.85 4.11
N PRO A 129 -17.26 -17.39 3.57
CA PRO A 129 -15.92 -17.19 4.09
C PRO A 129 -15.58 -15.73 4.35
N GLN A 130 -15.16 -15.42 5.58
CA GLN A 130 -14.71 -14.11 6.00
C GLN A 130 -13.21 -13.96 5.77
N LEU A 131 -12.74 -12.73 5.52
CA LEU A 131 -11.34 -12.45 5.17
C LEU A 131 -10.52 -11.80 6.31
N PHE A 132 -11.10 -11.62 7.49
CA PHE A 132 -10.47 -10.88 8.59
C PHE A 132 -9.17 -11.51 9.12
N ASN A 133 -8.98 -12.81 8.90
CA ASN A 133 -7.81 -13.58 9.33
C ASN A 133 -7.17 -14.37 8.18
N ILE A 134 -7.43 -13.94 6.94
CA ILE A 134 -6.90 -14.58 5.75
C ILE A 134 -5.72 -13.75 5.26
N GLU A 135 -4.55 -14.39 5.18
CA GLU A 135 -3.34 -13.77 4.65
C GLU A 135 -3.37 -13.71 3.13
N ARG A 136 -3.81 -14.78 2.48
CA ARG A 136 -3.94 -14.83 1.02
C ARG A 136 -5.03 -15.80 0.60
N VAL A 137 -5.59 -15.58 -0.58
CA VAL A 137 -6.49 -16.51 -1.23
C VAL A 137 -5.78 -17.11 -2.43
N GLU A 138 -5.62 -18.43 -2.44
CA GLU A 138 -5.05 -19.18 -3.56
C GLU A 138 -6.17 -19.91 -4.33
N VAL A 139 -6.21 -19.72 -5.64
CA VAL A 139 -7.19 -20.35 -6.53
C VAL A 139 -6.45 -21.28 -7.48
N LEU A 140 -6.59 -22.58 -7.23
CA LEU A 140 -6.14 -23.63 -8.13
C LEU A 140 -7.24 -23.93 -9.16
N LYS A 141 -6.91 -23.88 -10.45
CA LYS A 141 -7.87 -24.09 -11.54
C LYS A 141 -7.60 -25.41 -12.25
N GLY A 142 -8.62 -26.26 -12.31
CA GLY A 142 -8.58 -27.57 -12.92
C GLY A 142 -8.53 -28.71 -11.90
N PRO A 143 -8.38 -29.96 -12.36
CA PRO A 143 -8.45 -31.13 -11.50
C PRO A 143 -7.34 -31.14 -10.44
N ALA A 144 -7.75 -31.19 -9.15
CA ALA A 144 -6.84 -31.20 -8.00
C ALA A 144 -6.96 -32.47 -7.13
N GLY A 145 -7.65 -33.50 -7.64
CA GLY A 145 -8.03 -34.67 -6.85
C GLY A 145 -6.86 -35.54 -6.37
N ALA A 146 -5.71 -35.49 -7.05
CA ALA A 146 -4.50 -36.20 -6.62
C ALA A 146 -3.98 -35.72 -5.26
N LEU A 147 -4.15 -34.42 -4.95
CA LEU A 147 -3.70 -33.86 -3.67
C LEU A 147 -4.85 -33.83 -2.66
N TYR A 148 -6.02 -33.34 -3.06
CA TYR A 148 -7.08 -33.04 -2.11
C TYR A 148 -8.21 -34.06 -2.05
N GLY A 149 -8.17 -35.14 -2.83
CA GLY A 149 -9.24 -36.14 -2.90
C GLY A 149 -10.41 -35.71 -3.82
N GLY A 150 -11.53 -36.41 -3.76
CA GLY A 150 -12.66 -36.22 -4.68
C GLY A 150 -13.23 -34.80 -4.65
N GLY A 151 -13.25 -34.12 -5.80
CA GLY A 151 -13.69 -32.73 -5.94
C GLY A 151 -13.99 -32.43 -7.41
N GLU A 152 -14.28 -31.17 -7.69
CA GLU A 152 -14.76 -30.70 -8.97
C GLU A 152 -13.60 -30.45 -9.94
N PRO A 153 -13.77 -30.67 -11.26
CA PRO A 153 -12.67 -30.61 -12.22
C PRO A 153 -12.33 -29.18 -12.70
N GLY A 154 -13.01 -28.17 -12.15
CA GLY A 154 -13.01 -26.76 -12.60
C GLY A 154 -11.79 -25.95 -12.21
#